data_AF-A0A3N9NJU6-F1
#
_entry.id   AF-A0A3N9NJU6-F1
#
_cell.length_a   1.000
_cell.length_b   1.000
_cell.length_c   1.000
_cell.angle_alpha   90.00
_cell.angle_beta   90.00
_cell.angle_gamma   90.00
#
_symmetry.space_group_name_H-M   'P 1'
#
loop_
_entity.id
_entity.type
_entity.pdbx_description
1 polymer ?
#
loop_
_entity_poly.entity_id
_entity_poly.type
_entity_poly.pdbx_seq_one_letter_code
_entity_poly.pdbx_strand_id
1 'polypeptide(L)'
;MNCIQKILMTGLKLCFNCITGFSILFLCFISTITAQQSIEFTEVELIDSLIYARISAADIHDSKYPPEKAFDADLKTCWVYASGKSGRRPAIYLRFDEKKTNVLNIFSGFGKNNKLFLENARPKKLSVSLMFGINPEGYVSEIGAIYKVVEFPQKKTVMLIDSFGVQSIPLDFSMEEIADFRKTVHQYYMAHMKPASADSCMLLKITVLETYPGTKYDDICISEIFYNDRFISYPAAGSGNIEKIYLNDKENILLVDETDKKRLTVYSDSSSVLQIIEISDDNKWAILISMPAEIEGRVETIYLLTDLVNKRIVNTQLEQYTGNYISGNDMHFSSGDNGRIYLIYTGSDFEDHSIELK
;
A
#
# COMPACT_ATOMS: atom_id res chain seq x y z
N MET A 1 -6.90 -76.07 -55.44
CA MET A 1 -7.28 -74.66 -55.21
C MET A 1 -6.14 -74.00 -54.46
N ASN A 2 -5.21 -73.41 -55.22
CA ASN A 2 -4.10 -72.61 -54.74
C ASN A 2 -4.59 -71.17 -54.58
N CYS A 3 -4.42 -70.56 -53.41
CA CYS A 3 -3.82 -69.23 -53.25
C CYS A 3 -3.90 -68.80 -51.77
N ILE A 4 -2.74 -68.39 -51.25
CA ILE A 4 -2.56 -67.49 -50.08
C ILE A 4 -2.67 -68.21 -48.72
N GLN A 5 -1.75 -69.11 -48.40
CA GLN A 5 -0.58 -68.83 -47.54
C GLN A 5 0.27 -67.61 -47.97
N LYS A 6 0.77 -66.88 -46.95
CA LYS A 6 1.71 -65.73 -46.96
C LYS A 6 1.05 -64.36 -46.89
N ILE A 7 0.63 -63.95 -45.68
CA ILE A 7 1.09 -62.73 -44.97
C ILE A 7 0.99 -63.08 -43.48
N LEU A 8 2.08 -63.59 -42.90
CA LEU A 8 2.92 -62.88 -41.91
C LEU A 8 2.10 -62.51 -40.66
N MET A 9 2.18 -63.20 -39.52
CA MET A 9 3.36 -63.76 -38.86
C MET A 9 4.48 -62.74 -38.60
N THR A 10 4.10 -61.49 -38.32
CA THR A 10 4.94 -60.47 -37.67
C THR A 10 4.06 -59.58 -36.80
N GLY A 11 4.24 -59.67 -35.49
CA GLY A 11 3.51 -58.87 -34.50
C GLY A 11 3.38 -59.54 -33.13
N LEU A 12 3.60 -60.86 -33.06
CA LEU A 12 3.66 -61.62 -31.82
C LEU A 12 5.10 -61.62 -31.25
N LYS A 13 5.63 -60.44 -30.91
CA LYS A 13 6.91 -60.29 -30.21
C LYS A 13 7.13 -58.86 -29.67
N LEU A 14 6.18 -58.33 -28.90
CA LEU A 14 6.41 -57.13 -28.06
C LEU A 14 5.44 -57.07 -26.87
N CYS A 15 5.14 -58.23 -26.29
CA CYS A 15 4.65 -58.33 -24.91
C CYS A 15 5.78 -59.00 -24.12
N PHE A 16 6.17 -58.45 -22.97
CA PHE A 16 7.35 -58.78 -22.13
C PHE A 16 8.63 -58.00 -22.40
N ASN A 17 8.59 -56.65 -22.38
CA ASN A 17 9.75 -55.81 -21.99
C ASN A 17 9.38 -54.33 -21.70
N CYS A 18 8.25 -54.06 -21.04
CA CYS A 18 7.90 -52.70 -20.58
C CYS A 18 7.41 -52.63 -19.12
N ILE A 19 7.66 -53.67 -18.31
CA ILE A 19 7.25 -53.72 -16.89
C ILE A 19 8.47 -53.71 -15.94
N THR A 20 9.69 -53.56 -16.46
CA THR A 20 10.91 -53.53 -15.64
C THR A 20 11.80 -52.38 -16.13
N GLY A 21 11.46 -51.15 -15.73
CA GLY A 21 12.26 -49.99 -16.13
C GLY A 21 11.74 -48.61 -15.74
N PHE A 22 10.78 -48.50 -14.82
CA PHE A 22 10.37 -47.21 -14.25
C PHE A 22 10.08 -47.34 -12.76
N SER A 23 10.99 -48.03 -12.05
CA SER A 23 11.17 -47.88 -10.60
C SER A 23 12.39 -47.02 -10.34
N ILE A 24 12.54 -45.90 -11.09
CA ILE A 24 13.27 -44.76 -10.55
C ILE A 24 12.41 -44.36 -9.36
N LEU A 25 12.94 -44.64 -8.18
CA LEU A 25 12.52 -44.04 -6.92
C LEU A 25 12.35 -42.54 -7.17
N PHE A 26 11.13 -42.14 -7.50
CA PHE A 26 10.55 -40.93 -6.96
C PHE A 26 10.40 -41.24 -5.46
N LEU A 27 11.54 -41.29 -4.78
CA LEU A 27 11.65 -40.73 -3.46
C LEU A 27 11.21 -39.29 -3.66
N CYS A 28 9.89 -39.09 -3.65
CA CYS A 28 9.36 -37.92 -2.99
C CYS A 28 10.12 -37.91 -1.67
N PHE A 29 11.14 -37.08 -1.60
CA PHE A 29 11.33 -36.23 -0.45
C PHE A 29 10.00 -35.49 -0.25
N ILE A 30 8.97 -36.21 0.21
CA ILE A 30 8.17 -35.73 1.31
C ILE A 30 9.22 -35.70 2.41
N SER A 31 10.01 -34.63 2.45
CA SER A 31 10.47 -34.10 3.71
C SER A 31 9.19 -33.92 4.49
N THR A 32 8.81 -34.96 5.23
CA THR A 32 8.03 -34.83 6.43
C THR A 32 8.81 -33.77 7.21
N ILE A 33 8.34 -32.53 7.13
CA ILE A 33 8.69 -31.48 8.06
C ILE A 33 8.10 -31.96 9.40
N THR A 34 8.75 -32.97 9.97
CA THR A 34 8.64 -33.37 11.37
C THR A 34 9.87 -32.81 12.04
N ALA A 35 10.01 -31.50 11.96
CA ALA A 35 10.64 -30.74 13.02
C ALA A 35 9.49 -29.88 13.55
N GLN A 36 9.00 -30.22 14.73
CA GLN A 36 8.09 -29.39 15.50
C GLN A 36 8.85 -28.09 15.81
N GLN A 37 8.85 -27.18 14.83
CA GLN A 37 9.49 -25.90 14.95
C GLN A 37 8.72 -25.18 16.04
N SER A 38 9.37 -25.02 17.20
CA SER A 38 8.75 -24.36 18.35
C SER A 38 8.35 -22.95 17.91
N ILE A 39 7.06 -22.65 17.99
CA ILE A 39 6.55 -21.31 17.71
C ILE A 39 6.95 -20.42 18.88
N GLU A 40 7.82 -19.46 18.60
CA GLU A 40 8.26 -18.48 19.58
C GLU A 40 7.35 -17.24 19.52
N PHE A 41 6.71 -16.94 20.64
CA PHE A 41 5.91 -15.73 20.79
C PHE A 41 6.78 -14.62 21.40
N THR A 42 6.66 -13.43 20.83
CA THR A 42 7.16 -12.18 21.43
C THR A 42 5.97 -11.29 21.77
N GLU A 43 6.18 -10.26 22.58
CA GLU A 43 5.11 -9.32 22.96
C GLU A 43 5.28 -8.00 22.23
N VAL A 44 4.16 -7.47 21.74
CA VAL A 44 4.06 -6.13 21.17
C VAL A 44 2.90 -5.42 21.83
N GLU A 45 3.18 -4.27 22.43
CA GLU A 45 2.16 -3.38 22.96
C GLU A 45 1.67 -2.45 21.84
N LEU A 46 0.37 -2.49 21.60
CA LEU A 46 -0.30 -1.76 20.54
C LEU A 46 -1.15 -0.66 21.16
N ILE A 47 -0.74 0.59 20.95
CA ILE A 47 -1.47 1.77 21.42
C ILE A 47 -2.61 2.07 20.43
N ASP A 48 -3.83 2.22 20.95
CA ASP A 48 -5.03 2.46 20.16
C ASP A 48 -5.19 3.96 19.86
N SER A 49 -4.25 4.53 19.09
CA SER A 49 -4.25 5.96 18.80
C SER A 49 -5.03 6.32 17.53
N LEU A 50 -5.18 5.40 16.57
CA LEU A 50 -5.88 5.65 15.30
C LEU A 50 -6.62 4.39 14.79
N ILE A 51 -7.75 4.59 14.10
CA ILE A 51 -8.61 3.52 13.52
C ILE A 51 -7.82 2.53 12.64
N TYR A 52 -6.71 2.97 12.04
CA TYR A 52 -5.96 2.21 11.02
C TYR A 52 -4.52 1.84 11.43
N ALA A 53 -4.01 2.43 12.51
CA ALA A 53 -2.66 2.19 12.98
C ALA A 53 -2.69 2.00 14.50
N ARG A 54 -2.48 0.76 14.92
CA ARG A 54 -2.05 0.49 16.30
C ARG A 54 -0.54 0.50 16.31
N ILE A 55 0.02 1.49 16.98
CA ILE A 55 1.43 1.81 16.83
C ILE A 55 2.18 1.30 18.05
N SER A 56 3.32 0.68 17.78
CA SER A 56 4.39 0.51 18.75
C SER A 56 5.65 1.09 18.13
N ALA A 57 6.42 1.85 18.87
CA ALA A 57 7.74 2.30 18.44
C ALA A 57 8.74 1.80 19.48
N ALA A 58 9.83 1.19 19.00
CA ALA A 58 10.83 0.57 19.88
C ALA A 58 11.41 1.54 20.93
N ASP A 59 11.41 2.85 20.63
CA ASP A 59 11.72 3.92 21.57
C ASP A 59 10.93 5.19 21.19
N ILE A 60 10.18 5.77 22.14
CA ILE A 60 9.56 7.09 22.01
C ILE A 60 10.36 8.05 22.90
N HIS A 61 11.01 9.05 22.30
CA HIS A 61 11.85 10.00 23.04
C HIS A 61 11.36 11.45 22.98
N ASP A 62 10.45 11.78 22.05
CA ASP A 62 9.95 13.15 21.89
C ASP A 62 8.42 13.18 21.78
N SER A 63 7.77 13.75 22.81
CA SER A 63 6.31 13.96 22.83
C SER A 63 5.82 14.91 21.76
N LYS A 64 6.71 15.70 21.13
CA LYS A 64 6.38 16.64 20.06
C LYS A 64 6.28 15.96 18.69
N TYR A 65 7.04 14.89 18.48
CA TYR A 65 7.11 14.15 17.22
C TYR A 65 6.81 12.66 17.44
N PRO A 66 5.66 12.32 18.05
CA PRO A 66 5.34 10.96 18.40
C PRO A 66 4.93 10.15 17.14
N PRO A 67 4.86 8.82 17.22
CA PRO A 67 4.60 7.97 16.06
C PRO A 67 3.29 8.26 15.30
N GLU A 68 2.28 8.81 15.97
CA GLU A 68 0.99 9.20 15.38
C GLU A 68 1.14 10.23 14.25
N LYS A 69 2.24 11.01 14.28
CA LYS A 69 2.60 11.99 13.26
C LYS A 69 3.09 11.40 11.95
N ALA A 70 3.19 10.07 11.86
CA ALA A 70 3.39 9.38 10.58
C ALA A 70 2.05 8.95 9.95
N PHE A 71 0.90 9.34 10.50
CA PHE A 71 -0.41 8.84 10.08
C PHE A 71 -1.52 9.90 10.09
N ASP A 72 -1.16 11.17 10.27
CA ASP A 72 -2.13 12.28 10.41
C ASP A 72 -2.49 12.95 9.08
N ALA A 73 -1.98 12.40 7.97
CA ALA A 73 -2.10 12.92 6.61
C ALA A 73 -1.54 14.35 6.48
N ASP A 74 -0.55 14.72 7.30
CA ASP A 74 0.08 16.02 7.30
C ASP A 74 1.61 15.92 7.18
N LEU A 75 2.12 16.06 5.95
CA LEU A 75 3.57 16.10 5.66
C LEU A 75 4.34 17.22 6.38
N LYS A 76 3.66 18.22 6.98
CA LYS A 76 4.31 19.25 7.83
C LYS A 76 4.57 18.76 9.25
N THR A 77 4.10 17.58 9.60
CA THR A 77 4.45 16.86 10.83
C THR A 77 5.28 15.63 10.46
N CYS A 78 5.88 15.00 11.48
CA CYS A 78 6.58 13.74 11.29
C CYS A 78 6.74 13.01 12.61
N TRP A 79 6.88 11.69 12.52
CA TRP A 79 7.49 10.88 13.56
C TRP A 79 9.01 11.09 13.51
N VAL A 80 9.61 11.34 14.68
CA VAL A 80 11.06 11.43 14.85
C VAL A 80 11.55 10.29 15.72
N TYR A 81 12.52 9.53 15.22
CA TYR A 81 13.28 8.57 16.00
C TYR A 81 14.68 9.11 16.25
N ALA A 82 14.99 9.35 17.53
CA ALA A 82 16.27 9.91 17.93
C ALA A 82 17.41 8.92 17.69
N SER A 83 18.45 9.36 16.99
CA SER A 83 19.63 8.53 16.77
C SER A 83 20.45 8.40 18.07
N GLY A 84 20.78 7.17 18.46
CA GLY A 84 21.95 6.96 19.33
C GLY A 84 21.76 6.66 20.83
N LYS A 85 20.68 6.03 21.30
CA LYS A 85 20.61 5.60 22.72
C LYS A 85 20.28 4.15 23.03
N SER A 86 19.46 3.45 22.24
CA SER A 86 18.98 2.11 22.62
C SER A 86 19.71 0.95 21.93
N GLY A 87 20.52 1.22 20.90
CA GLY A 87 21.09 0.18 20.03
C GLY A 87 20.04 -0.63 19.25
N ARG A 88 18.74 -0.31 19.40
CA ARG A 88 17.64 -0.94 18.69
C ARG A 88 17.40 -0.21 17.38
N ARG A 89 16.90 -0.95 16.39
CA ARG A 89 16.49 -0.37 15.11
C ARG A 89 15.09 0.23 15.26
N PRO A 90 14.84 1.40 14.66
CA PRO A 90 13.50 1.97 14.62
C PRO A 90 12.56 0.97 13.95
N ALA A 91 11.49 0.61 14.64
CA ALA A 91 10.45 -0.25 14.10
C ALA A 91 9.09 0.36 14.41
N ILE A 92 8.18 0.27 13.45
CA ILE A 92 6.79 0.66 13.58
C ILE A 92 5.89 -0.50 13.17
N TYR A 93 4.77 -0.63 13.88
CA TYR A 93 3.80 -1.69 13.70
C TYR A 93 2.49 -1.06 13.27
N LEU A 94 1.81 -1.69 12.32
CA LEU A 94 0.51 -1.27 11.81
C LEU A 94 -0.40 -2.49 11.74
N ARG A 95 -1.71 -2.31 11.90
CA ARG A 95 -2.65 -3.38 11.53
C ARG A 95 -2.63 -3.57 10.02
N PHE A 96 -2.70 -4.81 9.58
CA PHE A 96 -2.69 -5.18 8.17
C PHE A 96 -4.03 -5.84 7.82
N ASP A 97 -4.80 -5.21 6.92
CA ASP A 97 -6.01 -5.81 6.36
C ASP A 97 -5.66 -6.48 5.03
N GLU A 98 -5.42 -7.78 5.08
CA GLU A 98 -5.05 -8.65 3.95
C GLU A 98 -6.04 -8.61 2.77
N LYS A 99 -7.29 -8.19 2.98
CA LYS A 99 -8.29 -8.12 1.91
C LYS A 99 -8.27 -6.81 1.14
N LYS A 100 -7.73 -5.75 1.76
CA LYS A 100 -7.78 -4.38 1.22
C LYS A 100 -6.41 -3.81 0.93
N THR A 101 -5.36 -4.41 1.50
CA THR A 101 -4.02 -3.83 1.53
C THR A 101 -3.07 -4.59 0.62
N ASN A 102 -2.65 -3.93 -0.46
CA ASN A 102 -1.66 -4.46 -1.40
C ASN A 102 -0.46 -3.52 -1.59
N VAL A 103 -0.62 -2.23 -1.30
CA VAL A 103 0.42 -1.19 -1.43
C VAL A 103 0.61 -0.48 -0.09
N LEU A 104 1.87 -0.28 0.29
CA LEU A 104 2.28 0.58 1.38
C LEU A 104 2.89 1.85 0.79
N ASN A 105 2.34 3.00 1.14
CA ASN A 105 2.84 4.31 0.76
C ASN A 105 3.63 4.92 1.92
N ILE A 106 4.81 5.50 1.63
CA ILE A 106 5.66 6.14 2.64
C ILE A 106 6.23 7.47 2.12
N PHE A 107 6.16 8.52 2.93
CA PHE A 107 6.99 9.70 2.78
C PHE A 107 8.17 9.63 3.78
N SER A 108 9.35 9.30 3.27
CA SER A 108 10.58 9.24 4.07
C SER A 108 11.15 10.64 4.30
N GLY A 109 11.54 10.99 5.53
CA GLY A 109 12.06 12.32 5.89
C GLY A 109 10.98 13.28 6.40
N PHE A 110 11.38 14.55 6.64
CA PHE A 110 10.49 15.61 7.14
C PHE A 110 9.93 16.45 5.98
N GLY A 111 8.67 16.22 5.60
CA GLY A 111 8.01 16.74 4.41
C GLY A 111 7.58 18.20 4.48
N LYS A 112 7.85 18.91 5.58
CA LYS A 112 7.46 20.31 5.75
C LYS A 112 8.04 21.22 4.66
N ASN A 113 9.26 20.93 4.19
CA ASN A 113 9.87 21.53 3.00
C ASN A 113 11.17 20.79 2.64
N ASN A 114 11.66 21.00 1.41
CA ASN A 114 12.91 20.39 0.91
C ASN A 114 14.12 20.62 1.82
N LYS A 115 14.22 21.80 2.46
CA LYS A 115 15.33 22.09 3.37
C LYS A 115 15.30 21.17 4.59
N LEU A 116 14.16 21.06 5.28
CA LEU A 116 14.01 20.20 6.44
C LEU A 116 14.14 18.71 6.09
N PHE A 117 13.67 18.31 4.91
CA PHE A 117 13.90 16.96 4.40
C PHE A 117 15.39 16.64 4.31
N LEU A 118 16.20 17.55 3.74
CA LEU A 118 17.65 17.37 3.60
C LEU A 118 18.42 17.53 4.92
N GLU A 119 17.91 18.34 5.85
CA GLU A 119 18.54 18.57 7.16
C GLU A 119 18.47 17.35 8.09
N ASN A 120 17.44 16.50 7.97
CA ASN A 120 17.23 15.33 8.82
C ASN A 120 17.63 14.01 8.14
N ALA A 121 17.91 12.98 8.92
CA ALA A 121 18.13 11.64 8.40
C ALA A 121 16.82 11.03 7.89
N ARG A 122 16.93 10.20 6.86
CA ARG A 122 15.78 9.65 6.12
C ARG A 122 15.95 8.15 5.95
N PRO A 123 14.90 7.33 6.07
CA PRO A 123 15.00 5.91 5.75
C PRO A 123 15.51 5.68 4.32
N LYS A 124 16.53 4.82 4.18
CA LYS A 124 17.11 4.38 2.90
C LYS A 124 16.74 2.94 2.58
N LYS A 125 16.74 2.09 3.61
CA LYS A 125 16.46 0.67 3.47
C LYS A 125 15.56 0.20 4.58
N LEU A 126 14.49 -0.49 4.22
CA LEU A 126 13.49 -1.02 5.14
C LEU A 126 13.48 -2.54 5.10
N SER A 127 13.19 -3.17 6.24
CA SER A 127 12.64 -4.53 6.31
C SER A 127 11.15 -4.41 6.57
N VAL A 128 10.35 -5.03 5.72
CA VAL A 128 8.91 -5.15 5.86
C VAL A 128 8.59 -6.62 6.11
N SER A 129 7.95 -6.94 7.23
CA SER A 129 7.51 -8.29 7.57
C SER A 129 6.10 -8.28 8.13
N LEU A 130 5.41 -9.41 8.01
CA LEU A 130 4.11 -9.61 8.64
C LEU A 130 4.27 -10.34 9.97
N MET A 131 3.32 -10.15 10.87
CA MET A 131 3.21 -10.89 12.12
C MET A 131 1.75 -11.26 12.35
N PHE A 132 1.50 -12.42 12.96
CA PHE A 132 0.17 -12.71 13.49
C PHE A 132 0.17 -12.50 14.99
N GLY A 133 -0.67 -11.58 15.44
CA GLY A 133 -0.84 -11.23 16.84
C GLY A 133 -2.12 -11.82 17.42
N ILE A 134 -2.01 -12.39 18.61
CA ILE A 134 -3.13 -12.84 19.43
C ILE A 134 -3.11 -11.98 20.70
N ASN A 135 -4.22 -11.34 21.02
CA ASN A 135 -4.41 -10.66 22.31
C ASN A 135 -5.05 -11.65 23.28
N PRO A 136 -4.33 -12.12 24.32
CA PRO A 136 -4.92 -12.95 25.34
C PRO A 136 -5.92 -12.16 26.19
N GLU A 137 -6.94 -12.83 26.72
CA GLU A 137 -7.90 -12.20 27.63
C GLU A 137 -7.20 -11.59 28.85
N GLY A 138 -7.52 -10.32 29.15
CA GLY A 138 -6.91 -9.57 30.24
C GLY A 138 -5.53 -8.97 29.94
N TYR A 139 -4.97 -9.16 28.73
CA TYR A 139 -3.68 -8.57 28.34
C TYR A 139 -3.87 -7.17 27.77
N VAL A 140 -4.18 -6.23 28.68
CA VAL A 140 -4.37 -4.80 28.40
C VAL A 140 -3.53 -4.02 29.42
N SER A 141 -2.85 -2.97 28.98
CA SER A 141 -2.13 -2.02 29.83
C SER A 141 -2.96 -0.75 30.03
N GLU A 142 -2.43 0.23 30.77
CA GLU A 142 -3.08 1.55 30.91
C GLU A 142 -3.21 2.30 29.57
N ILE A 143 -2.37 1.97 28.58
CA ILE A 143 -2.21 2.76 27.35
C ILE A 143 -2.45 1.94 26.06
N GLY A 144 -2.67 0.63 26.14
CA GLY A 144 -2.85 -0.19 24.94
C GLY A 144 -3.16 -1.66 25.21
N ALA A 145 -3.32 -2.42 24.13
CA ALA A 145 -3.52 -3.87 24.18
C ALA A 145 -2.19 -4.58 23.91
N ILE A 146 -1.88 -5.62 24.70
CA ILE A 146 -0.65 -6.40 24.54
C ILE A 146 -0.96 -7.63 23.68
N TYR A 147 -0.25 -7.77 22.56
CA TYR A 147 -0.38 -8.91 21.67
C TYR A 147 0.82 -9.83 21.81
N LYS A 148 0.57 -11.14 21.89
CA LYS A 148 1.56 -12.18 21.64
C LYS A 148 1.65 -12.40 20.15
N VAL A 149 2.80 -12.10 19.57
CA VAL A 149 3.01 -12.09 18.12
C VAL A 149 4.02 -13.14 17.69
N VAL A 150 3.78 -13.71 16.51
CA VAL A 150 4.70 -14.59 15.81
C VAL A 150 5.02 -13.98 14.46
N GLU A 151 6.29 -13.89 14.11
CA GLU A 151 6.72 -13.31 12.83
C GLU A 151 6.44 -14.28 11.67
N PHE A 152 5.85 -13.76 10.60
CA PHE A 152 5.72 -14.49 9.35
C PHE A 152 7.12 -14.77 8.77
N PRO A 153 7.42 -15.99 8.28
CA PRO A 153 8.78 -16.35 7.88
C PRO A 153 9.36 -15.47 6.76
N GLN A 154 8.52 -14.97 5.86
CA GLN A 154 8.96 -14.13 4.75
C GLN A 154 9.14 -12.68 5.18
N LYS A 155 10.26 -12.09 4.76
CA LYS A 155 10.55 -10.66 4.90
C LYS A 155 10.88 -10.06 3.55
N LYS A 156 10.40 -8.85 3.31
CA LYS A 156 10.73 -8.05 2.13
C LYS A 156 11.72 -6.96 2.51
N THR A 157 12.83 -6.87 1.80
CA THR A 157 13.75 -5.74 1.92
C THR A 157 13.44 -4.73 0.84
N VAL A 158 13.25 -3.47 1.22
CA VAL A 158 12.86 -2.40 0.30
C VAL A 158 13.94 -1.33 0.32
N MET A 159 14.38 -0.91 -0.87
CA MET A 159 15.27 0.24 -1.05
C MET A 159 14.42 1.46 -1.39
N LEU A 160 14.57 2.51 -0.61
CA LEU A 160 13.95 3.80 -0.87
C LEU A 160 14.93 4.70 -1.61
N ILE A 161 14.41 5.39 -2.61
CA ILE A 161 15.12 6.43 -3.33
C ILE A 161 15.13 7.68 -2.45
N ASP A 162 16.20 8.48 -2.51
CA ASP A 162 16.29 9.75 -1.80
C ASP A 162 15.48 10.83 -2.53
N SER A 163 14.14 10.77 -2.43
CA SER A 163 13.22 11.67 -3.11
C SER A 163 12.32 12.41 -2.14
N PHE A 164 12.07 13.69 -2.42
CA PHE A 164 11.08 14.50 -1.71
C PHE A 164 9.68 14.16 -2.23
N GLY A 165 9.13 13.05 -1.77
CA GLY A 165 7.84 12.57 -2.24
C GLY A 165 7.44 11.25 -1.61
N VAL A 166 6.17 10.89 -1.79
CA VAL A 166 5.67 9.57 -1.42
C VAL A 166 6.27 8.52 -2.35
N GLN A 167 6.64 7.38 -1.78
CA GLN A 167 7.07 6.19 -2.49
C GLN A 167 6.11 5.05 -2.18
N SER A 168 5.63 4.38 -3.23
CA SER A 168 4.70 3.27 -3.14
C SER A 168 5.47 1.95 -3.19
N ILE A 169 5.17 1.06 -2.26
CA ILE A 169 5.84 -0.23 -2.07
C ILE A 169 4.77 -1.31 -2.20
N PRO A 170 4.78 -2.11 -3.28
CA PRO A 170 3.90 -3.26 -3.35
C PRO A 170 4.29 -4.24 -2.24
N LEU A 171 3.34 -4.85 -1.56
CA LEU A 171 3.64 -5.78 -0.46
C LEU A 171 3.81 -7.22 -0.95
N ASP A 172 3.03 -7.64 -1.96
CA ASP A 172 3.16 -8.91 -2.70
C ASP A 172 3.29 -10.18 -1.82
N PHE A 173 2.66 -10.18 -0.65
CA PHE A 173 2.61 -11.39 0.18
C PHE A 173 1.56 -12.37 -0.35
N SER A 174 1.86 -13.68 -0.31
CA SER A 174 0.89 -14.70 -0.71
C SER A 174 -0.24 -14.80 0.33
N MET A 175 -1.47 -14.50 -0.10
CA MET A 175 -2.64 -14.54 0.79
C MET A 175 -2.98 -15.97 1.25
N GLU A 176 -2.67 -16.98 0.43
CA GLU A 176 -2.80 -18.39 0.81
C GLU A 176 -1.82 -18.74 1.93
N GLU A 177 -0.54 -18.35 1.80
CA GLU A 177 0.47 -18.60 2.83
C GLU A 177 0.17 -17.84 4.13
N ILE A 178 -0.33 -16.61 4.04
CA ILE A 178 -0.79 -15.84 5.21
C ILE A 178 -1.93 -16.56 5.92
N ALA A 179 -2.93 -17.04 5.18
CA ALA A 179 -4.07 -17.74 5.75
C ALA A 179 -3.67 -19.02 6.47
N ASP A 180 -2.77 -19.81 5.86
CA ASP A 180 -2.22 -21.03 6.45
C ASP A 180 -1.36 -20.75 7.69
N PHE A 181 -0.50 -19.72 7.62
CA PHE A 181 0.31 -19.29 8.75
C PHE A 181 -0.56 -18.90 9.95
N ARG A 182 -1.58 -18.07 9.72
CA ARG A 182 -2.54 -17.66 10.75
C ARG A 182 -3.20 -18.86 11.41
N LYS A 183 -3.69 -19.79 10.59
CA LYS A 183 -4.35 -21.01 11.07
C LYS A 183 -3.42 -21.83 11.95
N THR A 184 -2.17 -22.05 11.52
CA THR A 184 -1.16 -22.79 12.29
C THR A 184 -0.86 -22.11 13.63
N VAL A 185 -0.60 -20.80 13.64
CA VAL A 185 -0.27 -20.07 14.88
C VAL A 185 -1.47 -20.05 15.84
N HIS A 186 -2.68 -19.83 15.32
CA HIS A 186 -3.89 -19.83 16.14
C HIS A 186 -4.16 -21.21 16.76
N GLN A 187 -4.04 -22.29 16.00
CA GLN A 187 -4.19 -23.65 16.49
C GLN A 187 -3.15 -23.99 17.56
N TYR A 188 -1.89 -23.58 17.35
CA TYR A 188 -0.83 -23.76 18.34
C TYR A 188 -1.14 -23.03 19.64
N TYR A 189 -1.56 -21.77 19.55
CA TYR A 189 -1.93 -20.97 20.72
C TYR A 189 -3.07 -21.62 21.50
N MET A 190 -4.15 -22.02 20.84
CA MET A 190 -5.30 -22.68 21.48
C MET A 190 -4.94 -24.00 22.18
N ALA A 191 -3.95 -24.74 21.64
CA ALA A 191 -3.53 -26.01 22.22
C ALA A 191 -2.56 -25.88 23.41
N HIS A 192 -1.76 -24.81 23.47
CA HIS A 192 -0.62 -24.73 24.40
C HIS A 192 -0.63 -23.51 25.33
N MET A 193 -1.41 -22.47 25.02
CA MET A 193 -1.38 -21.20 25.75
C MET A 193 -2.67 -20.99 26.54
N LYS A 194 -2.53 -20.34 27.70
CA LYS A 194 -3.62 -19.72 28.45
C LYS A 194 -3.21 -18.28 28.76
N PRO A 195 -4.15 -17.32 28.83
CA PRO A 195 -5.62 -17.45 28.72
C PRO A 195 -6.14 -17.55 27.27
N ALA A 196 -7.47 -17.65 27.11
CA ALA A 196 -8.13 -17.65 25.80
C ALA A 196 -7.83 -16.37 25.00
N SER A 197 -8.04 -16.43 23.69
CA SER A 197 -7.86 -15.27 22.80
C SER A 197 -9.07 -14.34 22.92
N ALA A 198 -8.84 -13.07 23.22
CA ALA A 198 -9.86 -12.02 23.18
C ALA A 198 -9.96 -11.37 21.79
N ASP A 199 -8.83 -11.22 21.10
CA ASP A 199 -8.74 -10.67 19.74
C ASP A 199 -7.54 -11.27 18.99
N SER A 200 -7.53 -11.18 17.67
CA SER A 200 -6.37 -11.52 16.85
C SER A 200 -6.30 -10.67 15.59
N CYS A 201 -5.10 -10.32 15.15
CA CYS A 201 -4.92 -9.51 13.94
C CYS A 201 -3.59 -9.81 13.24
N MET A 202 -3.53 -9.48 11.96
CA MET A 202 -2.27 -9.38 11.23
C MET A 202 -1.66 -7.99 11.47
N LEU A 203 -0.34 -7.96 11.63
CA LEU A 203 0.44 -6.75 11.81
C LEU A 203 1.49 -6.65 10.71
N LEU A 204 1.66 -5.46 10.15
CA LEU A 204 2.80 -5.10 9.32
C LEU A 204 3.87 -4.47 10.21
N LYS A 205 5.07 -5.03 10.21
CA LYS A 205 6.24 -4.48 10.89
C LYS A 205 7.17 -3.86 9.86
N ILE A 206 7.45 -2.58 10.02
CA ILE A 206 8.40 -1.84 9.19
C ILE A 206 9.60 -1.49 10.07
N THR A 207 10.78 -1.97 9.71
CA THR A 207 12.04 -1.71 10.43
C THR A 207 13.01 -0.95 9.54
N VAL A 208 13.54 0.18 10.03
CA VAL A 208 14.58 0.93 9.31
C VAL A 208 15.93 0.21 9.49
N LEU A 209 16.54 -0.20 8.38
CA LEU A 209 17.82 -0.92 8.36
C LEU A 209 19.01 0.00 8.07
N GLU A 210 18.83 0.96 7.16
CA GLU A 210 19.83 1.95 6.76
C GLU A 210 19.16 3.30 6.51
N THR A 211 19.91 4.39 6.65
CA THR A 211 19.43 5.76 6.45
C THR A 211 20.31 6.53 5.46
N TYR A 212 19.72 7.52 4.80
CA TYR A 212 20.47 8.64 4.24
C TYR A 212 20.79 9.60 5.38
N PRO A 213 22.05 10.06 5.51
CA PRO A 213 22.42 10.98 6.56
C PRO A 213 21.76 12.34 6.34
N GLY A 214 21.33 12.97 7.44
CA GLY A 214 20.91 14.37 7.41
C GLY A 214 22.12 15.28 7.27
N THR A 215 21.92 16.45 6.67
CA THR A 215 22.98 17.47 6.58
C THR A 215 23.21 18.21 7.90
N LYS A 216 22.28 18.07 8.87
CA LYS A 216 22.34 18.77 10.17
C LYS A 216 21.96 17.90 11.36
N TYR A 217 20.94 17.06 11.22
CA TYR A 217 20.42 16.21 12.29
C TYR A 217 20.50 14.74 11.88
N ASP A 218 20.91 13.89 12.81
CA ASP A 218 20.98 12.44 12.61
C ASP A 218 19.66 11.73 12.95
N ASP A 219 18.68 12.48 13.45
CA ASP A 219 17.35 11.97 13.79
C ASP A 219 16.61 11.53 12.53
N ILE A 220 16.02 10.33 12.61
CA ILE A 220 15.29 9.73 11.49
C ILE A 220 13.88 10.29 11.49
N CYS A 221 13.49 10.91 10.38
CA CYS A 221 12.13 11.43 10.20
C CYS A 221 11.32 10.56 9.24
N ILE A 222 10.05 10.35 9.56
CA ILE A 222 9.04 9.79 8.65
C ILE A 222 7.80 10.65 8.77
N SER A 223 7.36 11.26 7.65
CA SER A 223 6.21 12.17 7.69
C SER A 223 4.89 11.43 7.53
N GLU A 224 4.84 10.41 6.68
CA GLU A 224 3.60 9.68 6.43
C GLU A 224 3.86 8.22 6.09
N ILE A 225 2.97 7.35 6.55
CA ILE A 225 2.82 5.95 6.18
C ILE A 225 1.32 5.69 6.07
N PHE A 226 0.88 5.18 4.93
CA PHE A 226 -0.53 4.83 4.70
C PHE A 226 -0.64 3.69 3.69
N TYR A 227 -1.81 3.06 3.60
CA TYR A 227 -2.06 2.01 2.62
C TYR A 227 -2.61 2.61 1.32
N ASN A 228 -3.21 1.78 0.48
CA ASN A 228 -3.91 2.18 -0.74
C ASN A 228 -5.33 2.75 -0.47
N ASP A 229 -5.65 3.12 0.76
CA ASP A 229 -6.96 3.65 1.17
C ASP A 229 -7.03 5.19 1.15
N ARG A 230 -5.90 5.87 0.93
CA ARG A 230 -5.81 7.33 0.88
C ARG A 230 -4.95 7.83 -0.26
N PHE A 231 -5.36 8.96 -0.85
CA PHE A 231 -4.57 9.75 -1.77
C PHE A 231 -4.23 11.08 -1.10
N ILE A 232 -2.98 11.23 -0.67
CA ILE A 232 -2.51 12.47 -0.06
C ILE A 232 -1.94 13.37 -1.14
N SER A 233 -2.56 14.53 -1.35
CA SER A 233 -1.94 15.62 -2.09
C SER A 233 -1.69 16.83 -1.20
N TYR A 234 -0.70 17.61 -1.60
CA TYR A 234 -0.13 18.60 -0.72
C TYR A 234 -0.09 19.96 -1.38
N PRO A 235 -0.68 21.02 -0.79
CA PRO A 235 -0.75 22.32 -1.44
C PRO A 235 0.63 22.87 -1.74
N ALA A 236 0.88 23.22 -2.99
CA ALA A 236 2.05 24.00 -3.37
C ALA A 236 2.06 25.32 -2.58
N ALA A 237 3.27 25.77 -2.19
CA ALA A 237 3.41 27.02 -1.44
C ALA A 237 2.73 28.17 -2.19
N GLY A 238 1.76 28.84 -1.54
CA GLY A 238 1.01 29.95 -2.12
C GLY A 238 -0.22 29.54 -2.94
N SER A 239 -0.77 28.34 -2.76
CA SER A 239 -2.12 27.98 -3.20
C SER A 239 -3.15 28.87 -2.51
N GLY A 240 -3.93 29.64 -3.27
CA GLY A 240 -5.07 30.40 -2.75
C GLY A 240 -6.33 29.53 -2.58
N ASN A 241 -7.36 30.10 -1.98
CA ASN A 241 -8.70 29.51 -1.97
C ASN A 241 -9.29 29.58 -3.38
N ILE A 242 -9.74 28.45 -3.91
CA ILE A 242 -10.34 28.35 -5.24
C ILE A 242 -11.80 28.81 -5.17
N GLU A 243 -12.13 29.84 -5.95
CA GLU A 243 -13.45 30.48 -6.00
C GLU A 243 -14.27 30.05 -7.21
N LYS A 244 -13.61 29.80 -8.35
CA LYS A 244 -14.26 29.38 -9.59
C LYS A 244 -13.41 28.36 -10.33
N ILE A 245 -14.08 27.40 -10.94
CA ILE A 245 -13.49 26.35 -11.77
C ILE A 245 -14.30 26.33 -13.07
N TYR A 246 -13.64 26.44 -14.21
CA TYR A 246 -14.32 26.53 -15.50
C TYR A 246 -13.38 26.16 -16.65
N LEU A 247 -13.97 25.81 -17.79
CA LEU A 247 -13.23 25.60 -19.04
C LEU A 247 -13.15 26.90 -19.84
N ASN A 248 -12.15 27.02 -20.71
CA ASN A 248 -12.13 28.09 -21.71
C ASN A 248 -13.18 27.86 -22.81
N ASP A 249 -13.38 28.85 -23.69
CA ASP A 249 -14.39 28.79 -24.77
C ASP A 249 -14.19 27.62 -25.76
N LYS A 250 -12.96 27.10 -25.87
CA LYS A 250 -12.64 25.94 -26.72
C LYS A 250 -12.73 24.61 -25.98
N GLU A 251 -13.09 24.65 -24.71
CA GLU A 251 -13.20 23.50 -23.82
C GLU A 251 -11.93 22.65 -23.76
N ASN A 252 -10.76 23.23 -23.97
CA ASN A 252 -9.50 22.49 -24.04
C ASN A 252 -8.49 22.91 -22.95
N ILE A 253 -8.90 23.81 -22.06
CA ILE A 253 -8.12 24.27 -20.91
C ILE A 253 -9.03 24.35 -19.68
N LEU A 254 -8.65 23.65 -18.61
CA LEU A 254 -9.22 23.84 -17.27
C LEU A 254 -8.55 25.01 -16.56
N LEU A 255 -9.37 25.95 -16.12
CA LEU A 255 -8.97 27.19 -15.45
C LEU A 255 -9.56 27.25 -14.04
N VAL A 256 -8.81 27.87 -13.13
CA VAL A 256 -9.30 28.25 -11.80
C VAL A 256 -9.06 29.72 -11.50
N ASP A 257 -9.99 30.31 -10.77
CA ASP A 257 -9.82 31.60 -10.12
C ASP A 257 -9.58 31.38 -8.62
N GLU A 258 -8.48 31.89 -8.10
CA GLU A 258 -8.23 32.04 -6.67
C GLU A 258 -8.64 33.45 -6.21
N THR A 259 -8.66 33.68 -4.89
CA THR A 259 -9.01 35.00 -4.31
C THR A 259 -8.19 36.15 -4.90
N ASP A 260 -6.87 35.98 -5.07
CA ASP A 260 -5.97 37.05 -5.54
C ASP A 260 -5.47 36.85 -6.98
N LYS A 261 -5.83 35.73 -7.63
CA LYS A 261 -5.29 35.36 -8.95
C LYS A 261 -6.43 34.82 -9.82
N LYS A 262 -6.54 35.30 -11.06
CA LYS A 262 -7.60 34.88 -11.98
C LYS A 262 -7.02 34.12 -13.17
N ARG A 263 -7.81 33.21 -13.75
CA ARG A 263 -7.50 32.44 -14.96
C ARG A 263 -6.21 31.62 -14.86
N LEU A 264 -5.96 30.98 -13.73
CA LEU A 264 -4.82 30.08 -13.57
C LEU A 264 -5.08 28.78 -14.32
N THR A 265 -4.17 28.38 -15.21
CA THR A 265 -4.25 27.10 -15.91
C THR A 265 -3.95 25.96 -14.95
N VAL A 266 -4.87 24.99 -14.90
CA VAL A 266 -4.70 23.71 -14.20
C VAL A 266 -4.25 22.63 -15.17
N TYR A 267 -4.94 22.51 -16.30
CA TYR A 267 -4.67 21.50 -17.32
C TYR A 267 -5.01 22.07 -18.69
N SER A 268 -4.27 21.66 -19.70
CA SER A 268 -4.46 22.11 -21.08
C SER A 268 -4.12 20.96 -22.02
N ASP A 269 -5.04 20.64 -22.92
CA ASP A 269 -4.82 19.66 -23.98
C ASP A 269 -5.52 20.14 -25.24
N SER A 270 -4.75 20.73 -26.16
CA SER A 270 -5.31 21.26 -27.41
C SER A 270 -5.79 20.17 -28.38
N SER A 271 -5.44 18.91 -28.14
CA SER A 271 -5.88 17.77 -28.95
C SER A 271 -7.20 17.18 -28.49
N SER A 272 -7.73 17.65 -27.34
CA SER A 272 -8.95 17.14 -26.73
C SER A 272 -9.98 18.24 -26.47
N VAL A 273 -11.25 17.84 -26.45
CA VAL A 273 -12.35 18.54 -25.80
C VAL A 273 -12.48 17.94 -24.40
N LEU A 274 -12.43 18.81 -23.40
CA LEU A 274 -12.58 18.51 -21.99
C LEU A 274 -14.02 18.79 -21.56
N GLN A 275 -14.53 18.01 -20.62
CA GLN A 275 -15.78 18.32 -19.95
C GLN A 275 -15.59 18.08 -18.45
N ILE A 276 -16.02 19.04 -17.62
CA ILE A 276 -16.08 18.86 -16.17
C ILE A 276 -17.27 17.96 -15.86
N ILE A 277 -17.01 16.80 -15.25
CA ILE A 277 -18.06 15.88 -14.79
C ILE A 277 -18.50 16.27 -13.39
N GLU A 278 -17.52 16.47 -12.49
CA GLU A 278 -17.78 16.70 -11.09
C GLU A 278 -16.68 17.55 -10.46
N ILE A 279 -17.04 18.33 -9.44
CA ILE A 279 -16.14 19.12 -8.61
C ILE A 279 -16.41 18.71 -7.17
N SER A 280 -15.38 18.48 -6.37
CA SER A 280 -15.55 18.13 -4.96
C SER A 280 -16.13 19.30 -4.15
N ASP A 281 -16.86 18.99 -3.09
CA ASP A 281 -17.50 19.99 -2.21
C ASP A 281 -16.52 21.03 -1.63
N ASP A 282 -15.23 20.68 -1.51
CA ASP A 282 -14.18 21.56 -1.00
C ASP A 282 -13.40 22.32 -2.09
N ASN A 283 -13.83 22.21 -3.36
CA ASN A 283 -13.18 22.79 -4.54
C ASN A 283 -11.70 22.41 -4.72
N LYS A 284 -11.21 21.34 -4.09
CA LYS A 284 -9.82 20.90 -4.24
C LYS A 284 -9.63 19.87 -5.36
N TRP A 285 -10.70 19.21 -5.78
CA TRP A 285 -10.67 18.14 -6.76
C TRP A 285 -11.69 18.37 -7.87
N ALA A 286 -11.35 17.93 -9.07
CA ALA A 286 -12.29 17.84 -10.18
C ALA A 286 -12.08 16.53 -10.95
N ILE A 287 -13.18 16.00 -11.48
CA ILE A 287 -13.19 14.91 -12.46
C ILE A 287 -13.49 15.53 -13.82
N LEU A 288 -12.59 15.31 -14.76
CA LEU A 288 -12.79 15.68 -16.17
C LEU A 288 -12.98 14.42 -16.99
N ILE A 289 -13.68 14.54 -18.11
CA ILE A 289 -13.46 13.64 -19.24
C ILE A 289 -12.68 14.37 -20.34
N SER A 290 -11.80 13.63 -21.02
CA SER A 290 -11.04 14.08 -22.18
C SER A 290 -11.46 13.24 -23.38
N MET A 291 -11.87 13.91 -24.46
CA MET A 291 -12.27 13.29 -25.73
C MET A 291 -11.46 13.93 -26.87
N PRO A 292 -10.96 13.17 -27.86
CA PRO A 292 -10.25 13.75 -29.01
C PRO A 292 -11.10 14.81 -29.74
N ALA A 293 -10.49 15.95 -30.09
CA ALA A 293 -11.17 17.06 -30.75
C ALA A 293 -11.50 16.77 -32.23
N GLU A 294 -10.69 15.94 -32.89
CA GLU A 294 -10.93 15.43 -34.24
C GLU A 294 -11.34 13.96 -34.14
N ILE A 295 -12.49 13.60 -34.71
CA ILE A 295 -13.04 12.25 -34.61
C ILE A 295 -13.23 11.61 -35.99
N GLU A 296 -12.61 10.43 -36.17
CA GLU A 296 -13.01 9.45 -37.17
C GLU A 296 -13.43 8.16 -36.44
N GLY A 297 -14.74 7.94 -36.31
CA GLY A 297 -15.29 6.74 -35.68
C GLY A 297 -15.57 6.87 -34.17
N ARG A 298 -15.60 5.73 -33.47
CA ARG A 298 -15.85 5.68 -32.01
C ARG A 298 -14.60 6.11 -31.28
N VAL A 299 -14.71 7.14 -30.45
CA VAL A 299 -13.63 7.61 -29.59
C VAL A 299 -13.74 7.04 -28.19
N GLU A 300 -12.59 6.83 -27.57
CA GLU A 300 -12.49 6.49 -26.15
C GLU A 300 -12.57 7.78 -25.32
N THR A 301 -13.34 7.72 -24.25
CA THR A 301 -13.45 8.78 -23.25
C THR A 301 -12.49 8.44 -22.11
N ILE A 302 -11.63 9.39 -21.74
CA ILE A 302 -10.66 9.19 -20.65
C ILE A 302 -11.06 10.06 -19.47
N TYR A 303 -11.33 9.44 -18.32
CA TYR A 303 -11.55 10.17 -17.08
C TYR A 303 -10.22 10.60 -16.43
N LEU A 304 -10.18 11.85 -15.97
CA LEU A 304 -9.02 12.47 -15.36
C LEU A 304 -9.35 12.98 -13.95
N LEU A 305 -8.63 12.50 -12.94
CA LEU A 305 -8.64 13.11 -11.61
C LEU A 305 -7.68 14.29 -11.61
N THR A 306 -8.21 15.45 -11.25
CA THR A 306 -7.47 16.71 -11.19
C THR A 306 -7.35 17.21 -9.76
N ASP A 307 -6.12 17.45 -9.34
CA ASP A 307 -5.80 18.20 -8.13
C ASP A 307 -5.75 19.69 -8.47
N LEU A 308 -6.80 20.42 -8.07
CA LEU A 308 -6.97 21.83 -8.40
C LEU A 308 -6.03 22.72 -7.58
N VAL A 309 -5.68 22.29 -6.36
CA VAL A 309 -4.78 23.03 -5.47
C VAL A 309 -3.37 23.08 -6.08
N ASN A 310 -2.89 21.93 -6.55
CA ASN A 310 -1.58 21.79 -7.19
C ASN A 310 -1.59 21.94 -8.70
N LYS A 311 -2.77 22.16 -9.30
CA LYS A 311 -2.93 22.49 -10.71
C LYS A 311 -2.33 21.39 -11.61
N ARG A 312 -2.71 20.14 -11.35
CA ARG A 312 -2.17 18.98 -12.07
C ARG A 312 -3.16 17.82 -12.16
N ILE A 313 -3.03 17.02 -13.21
CA ILE A 313 -3.65 15.70 -13.31
C ILE A 313 -2.86 14.71 -12.45
N VAL A 314 -3.56 13.82 -11.76
CA VAL A 314 -2.94 12.89 -10.78
C VAL A 314 -3.21 11.41 -11.06
N ASN A 315 -3.77 11.05 -12.22
CA ASN A 315 -4.10 9.66 -12.57
C ASN A 315 -2.90 8.71 -12.43
N THR A 316 -1.70 9.11 -12.86
CA THR A 316 -0.49 8.28 -12.73
C THR A 316 -0.10 8.05 -11.26
N GLN A 317 -0.21 9.09 -10.42
CA GLN A 317 0.03 8.94 -8.98
C GLN A 317 -1.05 8.07 -8.33
N LEU A 318 -2.30 8.20 -8.77
CA LEU A 318 -3.42 7.39 -8.29
C LEU A 318 -3.20 5.91 -8.61
N GLU A 319 -2.76 5.58 -9.83
CA GLU A 319 -2.37 4.22 -10.23
C GLU A 319 -1.26 3.68 -9.33
N GLN A 320 -0.23 4.49 -9.04
CA GLN A 320 0.87 4.09 -8.16
C GLN A 320 0.44 3.84 -6.71
N TYR A 321 -0.42 4.70 -6.16
CA TYR A 321 -0.85 4.61 -4.76
C TYR A 321 -1.82 3.45 -4.52
N THR A 322 -2.65 3.15 -5.51
CA THR A 322 -3.71 2.15 -5.40
C THR A 322 -3.26 0.76 -5.87
N GLY A 323 -2.36 0.71 -6.86
CA GLY A 323 -1.91 -0.53 -7.50
C GLY A 323 -2.96 -1.25 -8.35
N ASN A 324 -4.21 -0.77 -8.38
CA ASN A 324 -5.32 -1.38 -9.10
C ASN A 324 -6.15 -0.39 -9.94
N TYR A 325 -5.91 0.92 -9.84
CA TYR A 325 -6.56 1.89 -10.71
C TYR A 325 -6.02 1.78 -12.15
N ILE A 326 -6.92 1.74 -13.13
CA ILE A 326 -6.57 1.83 -14.55
C ILE A 326 -6.88 3.24 -15.04
N SER A 327 -5.87 3.94 -15.56
CA SER A 327 -6.02 5.28 -16.08
C SER A 327 -7.10 5.35 -17.18
N GLY A 328 -8.05 6.27 -16.99
CA GLY A 328 -9.14 6.52 -17.91
C GLY A 328 -10.47 5.88 -17.52
N ASN A 329 -10.50 4.96 -16.56
CA ASN A 329 -11.74 4.37 -16.05
C ASN A 329 -12.65 5.39 -15.37
N ASP A 330 -13.96 5.12 -15.46
CA ASP A 330 -15.03 5.88 -14.80
C ASP A 330 -14.73 6.13 -13.32
N MET A 331 -15.06 7.34 -12.89
CA MET A 331 -14.89 7.78 -11.51
C MET A 331 -15.95 8.82 -11.12
N HIS A 332 -16.29 8.87 -9.84
CA HIS A 332 -17.16 9.89 -9.25
C HIS A 332 -16.75 10.18 -7.80
N PHE A 333 -17.16 11.32 -7.25
CA PHE A 333 -16.95 11.60 -5.84
C PHE A 333 -18.08 11.05 -4.98
N SER A 334 -17.74 10.72 -3.74
CA SER A 334 -18.68 10.40 -2.68
C SER A 334 -18.27 11.12 -1.40
N SER A 335 -19.23 11.81 -0.78
CA SER A 335 -19.01 12.51 0.49
C SER A 335 -19.26 11.56 1.66
N GLY A 336 -18.24 11.35 2.48
CA GLY A 336 -18.36 10.61 3.73
C GLY A 336 -18.60 11.53 4.93
N ASP A 337 -18.61 10.93 6.12
CA ASP A 337 -18.82 11.66 7.36
C ASP A 337 -17.75 12.74 7.59
N ASN A 338 -18.14 13.84 8.22
CA ASN A 338 -17.26 14.97 8.57
C ASN A 338 -16.59 15.67 7.37
N GLY A 339 -17.25 15.67 6.20
CA GLY A 339 -16.75 16.36 5.01
C GLY A 339 -15.55 15.68 4.36
N ARG A 340 -15.38 14.37 4.60
CA ARG A 340 -14.38 13.56 3.89
C ARG A 340 -14.84 13.33 2.46
N ILE A 341 -13.92 13.43 1.52
CA ILE A 341 -14.20 13.19 0.10
C ILE A 341 -13.53 11.88 -0.29
N TYR A 342 -14.29 11.01 -0.95
CA TYR A 342 -13.83 9.75 -1.50
C TYR A 342 -13.92 9.82 -3.01
N LEU A 343 -12.90 9.33 -3.70
CA LEU A 343 -13.02 8.97 -5.11
C LEU A 343 -13.48 7.52 -5.19
N ILE A 344 -14.59 7.29 -5.88
CA ILE A 344 -15.02 5.96 -6.29
C ILE A 344 -14.56 5.74 -7.73
N TYR A 345 -13.91 4.62 -8.00
CA TYR A 345 -13.37 4.29 -9.32
C TYR A 345 -13.47 2.79 -9.60
N THR A 346 -13.59 2.42 -10.88
CA THR A 346 -13.54 1.02 -11.31
C THR A 346 -12.09 0.56 -11.42
N GLY A 347 -11.73 -0.49 -10.69
CA GLY A 347 -10.38 -1.07 -10.67
C GLY A 347 -10.11 -2.02 -11.84
N SER A 348 -8.88 -2.55 -11.89
CA SER A 348 -8.45 -3.55 -12.87
C SER A 348 -9.15 -4.90 -12.76
N ASP A 349 -9.80 -5.15 -11.63
CA ASP A 349 -10.64 -6.30 -11.35
C ASP A 349 -12.11 -6.09 -11.76
N PHE A 350 -12.43 -4.93 -12.37
CA PHE A 350 -13.79 -4.51 -12.72
C PHE A 350 -14.74 -4.32 -11.54
N GLU A 351 -14.20 -4.20 -10.33
CA GLU A 351 -14.97 -3.87 -9.13
C GLU A 351 -14.82 -2.39 -8.80
N ASP A 352 -15.77 -1.84 -8.03
CA ASP A 352 -15.70 -0.48 -7.53
C ASP A 352 -14.83 -0.41 -6.28
N HIS A 353 -13.87 0.50 -6.29
CA HIS A 353 -12.97 0.79 -5.18
C HIS A 353 -13.18 2.22 -4.70
N SER A 354 -12.80 2.48 -3.45
CA SER A 354 -12.89 3.81 -2.85
C SER A 354 -11.55 4.21 -2.26
N ILE A 355 -11.11 5.44 -2.53
CA ILE A 355 -9.91 6.04 -1.92
C ILE A 355 -10.25 7.41 -1.34
N GLU A 356 -9.85 7.66 -0.09
CA GLU A 356 -10.07 8.97 0.55
C GLU A 356 -9.09 10.00 -0.04
N LEU A 357 -9.60 11.15 -0.50
CA LEU A 357 -8.78 12.25 -1.00
C LEU A 357 -8.42 13.21 0.15
N LYS A 358 -7.12 13.48 0.33
CA LYS A 358 -6.57 14.31 1.42
C LYS A 358 -5.79 15.51 0.90
#